data_AF-A0A1D2R8Y9-F1
#
_entry.id   AF-A0A1D2R8Y9-F1
#
_cell.length_a   1.000
_cell.length_b   1.000
_cell.length_c   1.000
_cell.angle_alpha   90.00
_cell.angle_beta   90.00
_cell.angle_gamma   90.00
#
_symmetry.space_group_name_H-M   'P 1'
#
loop_
_entity.id
_entity.type
_entity.pdbx_description
1 polymer ?
#
loop_
_entity_poly.entity_id
_entity_poly.type
_entity_poly.pdbx_seq_one_letter_code
_entity_poly.pdbx_strand_id
1 'polypeptide(L)'
;MWGVFDVCDILRGYINTLYPVFPDIIKYIKTLNHLSTSDKNHTGNRIFKLMDDSILSELDYHKIWALDLFTTSTDWNSEDKFLSLLSQPTDMFSRRKLILAMGRASQRHWFQSRWRDLFDEPHWPRRALLAAASCMPKDARNHWYRSVEPRLDQLELAVMRWARDNPF
;
A
#
# COMPACT_ATOMS: atom_id res chain seq x y z
N MET A 1 12.49 -3.15 32.19
CA MET A 1 12.22 -2.66 30.82
C MET A 1 11.59 -3.83 30.09
N TRP A 2 10.26 -3.96 30.19
CA TRP A 2 9.54 -5.06 29.58
C TRP A 2 9.57 -4.83 28.08
N GLY A 3 10.50 -5.52 27.42
CA GLY A 3 10.61 -5.54 25.97
C GLY A 3 9.26 -5.90 25.37
N VAL A 4 9.02 -5.38 24.18
CA VAL A 4 7.92 -5.69 23.29
C VAL A 4 7.88 -7.22 23.10
N PHE A 5 7.27 -7.93 24.06
CA PHE A 5 6.72 -9.25 23.86
C PHE A 5 5.72 -9.05 22.74
N ASP A 6 6.12 -9.59 21.60
CA ASP A 6 5.82 -9.08 20.29
C ASP A 6 4.31 -9.06 20.06
N VAL A 7 3.72 -7.88 19.92
CA VAL A 7 2.27 -7.73 19.65
C VAL A 7 1.90 -8.63 18.47
N CYS A 8 2.78 -8.79 17.48
CA CYS A 8 2.56 -9.68 16.37
C CYS A 8 2.71 -11.18 16.69
N ASP A 9 3.47 -11.59 17.73
CA ASP A 9 3.47 -13.00 18.19
C ASP A 9 2.16 -13.34 18.89
N ILE A 10 1.65 -12.42 19.71
CA ILE A 10 0.31 -12.56 20.30
C ILE A 10 -0.73 -12.61 19.19
N LEU A 11 -0.66 -11.70 18.21
CA LEU A 11 -1.58 -11.71 17.08
C LEU A 11 -1.52 -13.04 16.34
N ARG A 12 -0.33 -13.58 16.04
CA ARG A 12 -0.20 -14.85 15.33
C ARG A 12 -0.85 -16.01 16.11
N GLY A 13 -0.63 -16.08 17.42
CA GLY A 13 -1.21 -17.14 18.26
C GLY A 13 -2.74 -17.05 18.40
N TYR A 14 -3.31 -15.85 18.28
CA TYR A 14 -4.72 -15.60 18.51
C TYR A 14 -5.46 -15.05 17.28
N ILE A 15 -4.89 -15.12 16.08
CA ILE A 15 -5.46 -14.44 14.90
C ILE A 15 -6.84 -14.96 14.53
N ASN A 16 -7.10 -16.25 14.76
CA ASN A 16 -8.40 -16.89 14.56
C ASN A 16 -9.49 -16.33 15.48
N THR A 17 -9.10 -15.70 16.59
CA THR A 17 -10.02 -15.03 17.53
C THR A 17 -10.04 -13.52 17.31
N LEU A 18 -8.89 -12.94 16.96
CA LEU A 18 -8.69 -11.50 16.86
C LEU A 18 -8.98 -10.91 15.47
N TYR A 19 -9.19 -11.74 14.44
CA TYR A 19 -9.51 -11.23 13.10
C TYR A 19 -10.65 -10.19 13.09
N PRO A 20 -11.75 -10.32 13.87
CA PRO A 20 -12.85 -9.34 13.81
C PRO A 20 -12.43 -7.92 14.24
N VAL A 21 -11.43 -7.82 15.12
CA VAL A 21 -10.87 -6.54 15.63
C VAL A 21 -9.55 -6.16 14.97
N PHE A 22 -9.13 -6.89 13.93
CA PHE A 22 -7.89 -6.62 13.21
C PHE A 22 -7.77 -5.19 12.64
N PRO A 23 -8.83 -4.55 12.13
CA PRO A 23 -8.76 -3.14 11.74
C PRO A 23 -8.27 -2.22 12.86
N ASP A 24 -8.73 -2.46 14.10
CA ASP A 24 -8.37 -1.63 15.25
C ASP A 24 -6.96 -1.94 15.74
N ILE A 25 -6.51 -3.19 15.60
CA ILE A 25 -5.11 -3.58 15.80
C ILE A 25 -4.20 -2.82 14.84
N ILE A 26 -4.52 -2.76 13.54
CA ILE A 26 -3.72 -2.00 12.58
C ILE A 26 -3.71 -0.51 12.95
N LYS A 27 -4.86 0.08 13.28
CA LYS A 27 -4.92 1.48 13.73
C LYS A 27 -4.02 1.72 14.94
N TYR A 28 -4.06 0.83 15.94
CA TYR A 28 -3.19 0.90 17.11
C TYR A 28 -1.71 0.85 16.71
N ILE A 29 -1.30 -0.10 15.87
CA ILE A 29 0.08 -0.21 15.38
C ILE A 29 0.55 1.10 14.72
N LYS A 30 -0.31 1.76 13.93
CA LYS A 30 0.02 3.05 13.30
C LYS A 30 0.27 4.19 14.30
N THR A 31 -0.22 4.08 15.54
CA THR A 31 0.04 5.08 16.59
C THR A 31 1.37 4.88 17.30
N LEU A 32 2.07 3.76 17.07
CA LEU A 32 3.31 3.39 17.76
C LEU A 32 4.54 4.12 17.18
N ASN A 33 4.53 5.46 17.27
CA ASN A 33 5.58 6.31 16.71
C ASN A 33 6.93 6.22 17.43
N HIS A 34 6.96 5.68 18.65
CA HIS A 34 8.17 5.55 19.49
C HIS A 34 8.99 4.29 19.19
N LEU A 35 8.51 3.41 18.32
CA LEU A 35 9.24 2.20 17.92
C LEU A 35 10.51 2.56 17.16
N SER A 36 11.58 1.80 17.43
CA SER A 36 12.80 1.91 16.64
C SER A 36 12.55 1.50 15.18
N THR A 37 13.38 1.96 14.25
CA THR A 37 13.32 1.51 12.84
C THR A 37 13.38 -0.02 12.74
N SER A 38 14.19 -0.67 13.57
CA SER A 38 14.28 -2.13 13.58
C SER A 38 12.96 -2.78 14.01
N ASP A 39 12.30 -2.24 15.04
CA ASP A 39 11.02 -2.77 15.52
C ASP A 39 9.89 -2.54 14.52
N LYS A 40 9.88 -1.36 13.85
CA LYS A 40 8.90 -1.08 12.78
C LYS A 40 9.09 -2.03 11.60
N ASN A 41 10.33 -2.23 11.15
CA ASN A 41 10.64 -3.18 10.08
C ASN A 41 10.20 -4.60 10.43
N HIS A 42 10.48 -5.04 11.66
CA HIS A 42 10.09 -6.35 12.16
C HIS A 42 8.56 -6.51 12.22
N THR A 43 7.86 -5.49 12.74
CA THR A 43 6.40 -5.43 12.78
C THR A 43 5.78 -5.48 11.39
N GLY A 44 6.28 -4.68 10.44
CA GLY A 44 5.82 -4.67 9.06
C GLY A 44 5.96 -6.04 8.38
N ASN A 45 7.11 -6.68 8.56
CA ASN A 45 7.35 -8.03 8.06
C ASN A 45 6.40 -9.08 8.63
N ARG A 46 6.02 -8.94 9.90
CA ARG A 46 5.07 -9.84 10.57
C ARG A 46 3.64 -9.63 10.11
N ILE A 47 3.20 -8.39 9.96
CA ILE A 47 1.90 -8.07 9.35
C ILE A 47 1.82 -8.65 7.93
N PHE A 48 2.91 -8.52 7.16
CA PHE A 48 2.99 -9.15 5.85
C PHE A 48 2.82 -10.67 5.92
N LYS A 49 3.55 -11.33 6.83
CA LYS A 49 3.47 -12.79 7.02
C LYS A 49 2.07 -13.24 7.44
N LEU A 50 1.36 -12.44 8.23
CA LEU A 50 -0.04 -12.75 8.60
C LEU A 50 -0.98 -12.72 7.39
N MET A 51 -0.73 -11.87 6.39
CA MET A 51 -1.53 -11.87 5.16
C MET A 51 -1.28 -13.08 4.25
N ASP A 52 -0.17 -13.79 4.44
CA ASP A 52 0.25 -14.94 3.62
C ASP A 52 -0.07 -16.27 4.31
N ASP A 53 0.23 -16.37 5.62
CA ASP A 53 0.22 -17.63 6.37
C ASP A 53 -0.95 -17.78 7.36
N SER A 54 -2.07 -17.04 7.21
CA SER A 54 -3.18 -17.08 8.16
C SER A 54 -4.56 -16.92 7.53
N ILE A 55 -5.62 -17.07 8.33
CA ILE A 55 -7.02 -16.82 7.90
C ILE A 55 -7.22 -15.45 7.24
N LEU A 56 -6.35 -14.47 7.51
CA LEU A 56 -6.41 -13.16 6.86
C LEU A 56 -6.15 -13.21 5.35
N SER A 57 -5.42 -14.21 4.83
CA SER A 57 -5.15 -14.37 3.38
C SER A 57 -6.45 -14.50 2.59
N GLU A 58 -7.44 -15.16 3.19
CA GLU A 58 -8.76 -15.44 2.60
C GLU A 58 -9.75 -14.29 2.80
N LEU A 59 -9.38 -13.25 3.57
CA LEU A 59 -10.28 -12.18 3.97
C LEU A 59 -9.86 -10.84 3.33
N ASP A 60 -10.40 -10.54 2.15
CA ASP A 60 -10.11 -9.31 1.38
C ASP A 60 -10.20 -8.03 2.23
N TYR A 61 -11.25 -7.91 3.05
CA TYR A 61 -11.41 -6.76 3.95
C TYR A 61 -10.21 -6.58 4.90
N HIS A 62 -9.65 -7.67 5.41
CA HIS A 62 -8.55 -7.63 6.36
C HIS A 62 -7.22 -7.35 5.66
N LYS A 63 -7.03 -7.88 4.44
CA LYS A 63 -5.88 -7.54 3.58
C LYS A 63 -5.83 -6.03 3.31
N ILE A 64 -6.97 -5.40 3.03
CA ILE A 64 -7.03 -3.93 2.84
C ILE A 64 -6.50 -3.18 4.07
N TRP A 65 -6.87 -3.60 5.28
CA TRP A 65 -6.40 -2.98 6.51
C TRP A 65 -4.92 -3.25 6.77
N ALA A 66 -4.44 -4.49 6.59
CA ALA A 66 -3.02 -4.79 6.70
C ALA A 66 -2.18 -3.95 5.72
N LEU A 67 -2.65 -3.81 4.47
CA LEU A 67 -1.99 -2.99 3.45
C LEU A 67 -2.04 -1.49 3.75
N ASP A 68 -3.07 -1.02 4.45
CA ASP A 68 -3.22 0.39 4.85
C ASP A 68 -2.02 0.89 5.69
N LEU A 69 -1.39 0.00 6.45
CA LEU A 69 -0.16 0.27 7.21
C LEU A 69 0.94 0.85 6.32
N PHE A 70 1.14 0.25 5.14
CA PHE A 70 2.20 0.58 4.20
C PHE A 70 1.87 1.78 3.30
N THR A 71 0.61 2.19 3.20
CA THR A 71 0.23 3.36 2.38
C THR A 71 0.58 4.69 3.04
N THR A 72 0.76 4.69 4.37
CA THR A 72 0.96 5.91 5.16
C THR A 72 2.40 6.18 5.56
N SER A 73 3.29 5.18 5.53
CA SER A 73 4.70 5.34 5.91
C SER A 73 5.58 4.28 5.24
N THR A 74 6.83 4.66 4.92
CA THR A 74 7.90 3.76 4.45
C THR A 74 8.62 3.06 5.60
N ASP A 75 8.38 3.45 6.86
CA ASP A 75 9.12 2.96 8.02
C ASP A 75 8.92 1.47 8.32
N TRP A 76 7.96 0.81 7.66
CA TRP A 76 7.61 -0.59 7.89
C TRP A 76 8.40 -1.56 6.98
N ASN A 77 9.28 -1.04 6.11
CA ASN A 77 10.29 -1.74 5.31
C ASN A 77 9.85 -3.11 4.76
N SER A 78 8.85 -3.09 3.87
CA SER A 78 8.34 -4.29 3.18
C SER A 78 8.26 -4.09 1.66
N GLU A 79 9.04 -3.13 1.14
CA GLU A 79 8.93 -2.65 -0.24
C GLU A 79 9.24 -3.72 -1.27
N ASP A 80 10.26 -4.54 -1.00
CA ASP A 80 10.69 -5.66 -1.87
C ASP A 80 9.57 -6.69 -2.10
N LYS A 81 8.57 -6.72 -1.23
CA LYS A 81 7.45 -7.66 -1.30
C LYS A 81 6.21 -7.10 -1.99
N PHE A 82 6.13 -5.79 -2.26
CA PHE A 82 4.94 -5.21 -2.88
C PHE A 82 4.77 -5.67 -4.33
N LEU A 83 5.88 -5.81 -5.07
CA LEU A 83 5.85 -6.27 -6.45
C LEU A 83 5.37 -7.72 -6.58
N SER A 84 5.78 -8.61 -5.66
CA SER A 84 5.32 -9.99 -5.66
C SER A 84 3.81 -10.07 -5.37
N LEU A 85 3.32 -9.33 -4.37
CA LEU A 85 1.88 -9.26 -4.08
C LEU A 85 1.07 -8.69 -5.24
N LEU A 86 1.57 -7.65 -5.90
CA LEU A 86 0.83 -7.02 -6.99
C LEU A 86 0.75 -7.88 -8.25
N SER A 87 1.63 -8.88 -8.37
CA SER A 87 1.63 -9.86 -9.44
C SER A 87 0.66 -11.02 -9.19
N GLN A 88 0.19 -11.18 -7.95
CA GLN A 88 -0.83 -12.17 -7.61
C GLN A 88 -2.24 -11.65 -7.91
N PRO A 89 -3.22 -12.54 -8.16
CA PRO A 89 -4.63 -12.16 -8.17
C PRO A 89 -5.02 -11.53 -6.83
N THR A 90 -5.49 -10.29 -6.86
CA THR A 90 -5.88 -9.54 -5.67
C THR A 90 -7.12 -8.72 -6.00
N ASP A 91 -7.97 -8.49 -5.00
CA ASP A 91 -9.16 -7.67 -5.17
C ASP A 91 -8.79 -6.22 -5.51
N MET A 92 -9.75 -5.48 -6.07
CA MET A 92 -9.55 -4.12 -6.56
C MET A 92 -9.09 -3.14 -5.46
N PHE A 93 -9.51 -3.34 -4.21
CA PHE A 93 -9.18 -2.45 -3.10
C PHE A 93 -7.81 -2.77 -2.51
N SER A 94 -7.46 -4.05 -2.38
CA SER A 94 -6.10 -4.46 -2.02
C SER A 94 -5.09 -4.03 -3.08
N ARG A 95 -5.42 -4.20 -4.37
CA ARG A 95 -4.61 -3.68 -5.48
C ARG A 95 -4.39 -2.17 -5.38
N ARG A 96 -5.45 -1.41 -5.10
CA ARG A 96 -5.37 0.04 -4.87
C ARG A 96 -4.39 0.38 -3.74
N LYS A 97 -4.47 -0.33 -2.60
CA LYS A 97 -3.57 -0.09 -1.46
C LYS A 97 -2.11 -0.41 -1.80
N LEU A 98 -1.85 -1.53 -2.48
CA LEU A 98 -0.51 -1.90 -2.93
C LEU A 98 0.11 -0.83 -3.86
N ILE A 99 -0.65 -0.33 -4.83
CA ILE A 99 -0.16 0.72 -5.73
C ILE A 99 0.20 1.99 -4.96
N LEU A 100 -0.60 2.40 -3.96
CA LEU A 100 -0.29 3.54 -3.12
C LEU A 100 0.96 3.32 -2.25
N ALA A 101 1.11 2.12 -1.68
CA ALA A 101 2.31 1.74 -0.92
C ALA A 101 3.56 1.78 -1.81
N MET A 102 3.47 1.30 -3.05
CA MET A 102 4.56 1.39 -4.03
C MET A 102 4.92 2.81 -4.42
N GLY A 103 3.93 3.71 -4.53
CA GLY A 103 4.16 5.14 -4.78
C GLY A 103 4.97 5.77 -3.65
N ARG A 104 4.56 5.50 -2.41
CA ARG A 104 5.25 5.97 -1.20
C ARG A 104 6.67 5.41 -1.09
N ALA A 105 6.86 4.14 -1.43
CA ALA A 105 8.15 3.46 -1.51
C ALA A 105 9.02 3.90 -2.72
N SER A 106 8.58 4.89 -3.51
CA SER A 106 9.34 5.41 -4.66
C SER A 106 9.76 4.33 -5.68
N GLN A 107 8.91 3.33 -5.93
CA GLN A 107 9.15 2.25 -6.91
C GLN A 107 9.00 2.73 -8.37
N ARG A 108 9.76 3.77 -8.74
CA ARG A 108 9.62 4.58 -9.97
C ARG A 108 9.64 3.76 -11.25
N HIS A 109 10.54 2.78 -11.34
CA HIS A 109 10.68 1.93 -12.53
C HIS A 109 9.41 1.15 -12.85
N TRP A 110 8.66 0.73 -11.83
CA TRP A 110 7.40 0.06 -12.03
C TRP A 110 6.32 1.01 -12.57
N PHE A 111 6.24 2.25 -12.06
CA PHE A 111 5.29 3.23 -12.61
C PHE A 111 5.60 3.60 -14.07
N GLN A 112 6.88 3.70 -14.42
CA GLN A 112 7.31 3.93 -15.80
C GLN A 112 6.90 2.79 -16.74
N SER A 113 6.91 1.54 -16.29
CA SER A 113 6.49 0.41 -17.14
C SER A 113 4.97 0.33 -17.30
N ARG A 114 4.20 0.79 -16.31
CA ARG A 114 2.71 0.71 -16.29
C ARG A 114 1.98 1.82 -17.01
N TRP A 115 2.67 2.84 -17.47
CA TRP A 115 2.08 4.04 -18.08
C TRP A 115 1.15 3.79 -19.28
N ARG A 116 1.40 2.72 -20.06
CA ARG A 116 0.59 2.30 -21.22
C ARG A 116 -0.65 1.50 -20.82
N ASP A 117 -0.58 0.83 -19.68
CA ASP A 117 -1.61 -0.09 -19.18
C ASP A 117 -2.57 0.62 -18.20
N LEU A 118 -2.48 1.95 -18.06
CA LEU A 118 -3.30 2.74 -17.13
C LEU A 118 -4.79 2.40 -17.26
N PHE A 119 -5.29 2.27 -18.49
CA PHE A 119 -6.71 2.04 -18.74
C PHE A 119 -7.12 0.58 -18.58
N ASP A 120 -6.17 -0.34 -18.51
CA ASP A 120 -6.41 -1.76 -18.20
C ASP A 120 -6.66 -1.97 -16.70
N GLU A 121 -6.20 -1.02 -15.86
CA GLU A 121 -6.53 -0.99 -14.44
C GLU A 121 -8.00 -0.63 -14.20
N PRO A 122 -8.70 -1.30 -13.27
CA PRO A 122 -10.02 -0.87 -12.82
C PRO A 122 -10.01 0.52 -12.17
N HIS A 123 -11.16 1.18 -12.10
CA HIS A 123 -11.28 2.58 -11.67
C HIS A 123 -10.53 2.94 -10.36
N TRP A 124 -10.58 2.08 -9.33
CA TRP A 124 -9.90 2.36 -8.06
C TRP A 124 -8.37 2.22 -8.12
N PRO A 125 -7.81 1.08 -8.60
CA PRO A 125 -6.39 0.93 -8.91
C PRO A 125 -5.85 1.97 -9.88
N ARG A 126 -6.62 2.32 -10.91
CA ARG A 126 -6.23 3.35 -11.89
C ARG A 126 -6.01 4.71 -11.24
N ARG A 127 -6.93 5.13 -10.36
CA ARG A 127 -6.80 6.38 -9.58
C ARG A 127 -5.61 6.30 -8.63
N ALA A 128 -5.37 5.15 -8.00
CA ALA A 128 -4.15 4.95 -7.23
C ALA A 128 -2.89 5.06 -8.09
N LEU A 129 -2.89 4.52 -9.31
CA LEU A 129 -1.76 4.60 -10.24
C LEU A 129 -1.48 6.06 -10.61
N LEU A 130 -2.51 6.84 -10.95
CA LEU A 130 -2.39 8.27 -11.22
C LEU A 130 -1.78 9.04 -10.03
N ALA A 131 -2.26 8.77 -8.81
CA ALA A 131 -1.75 9.41 -7.61
C ALA A 131 -0.30 9.01 -7.31
N ALA A 132 -0.04 7.71 -7.27
CA ALA A 132 1.23 7.09 -6.84
C ALA A 132 2.38 7.36 -7.80
N ALA A 133 2.08 7.48 -9.10
CA ALA A 133 3.04 7.87 -10.12
C ALA A 133 3.60 9.30 -9.93
N SER A 134 3.08 10.09 -8.99
CA SER A 134 3.68 11.36 -8.63
C SER A 134 5.09 11.25 -8.02
N CYS A 135 5.49 10.05 -7.59
CA CYS A 135 6.86 9.72 -7.15
C CYS A 135 7.90 9.68 -8.29
N MET A 136 7.44 9.66 -9.56
CA MET A 136 8.31 9.73 -10.74
C MET A 136 8.97 11.12 -10.89
N PRO A 137 10.11 11.22 -11.60
CA PRO A 137 10.72 12.51 -11.92
C PRO A 137 9.72 13.48 -12.57
N LYS A 138 9.77 14.75 -12.17
CA LYS A 138 8.80 15.80 -12.54
C LYS A 138 8.51 15.85 -14.04
N ASP A 139 9.56 15.81 -14.87
CA ASP A 139 9.41 15.92 -16.33
C ASP A 139 8.72 14.69 -16.93
N ALA A 140 9.16 13.48 -16.54
CA ALA A 140 8.55 12.23 -16.97
C ALA A 140 7.07 12.14 -16.55
N ARG A 141 6.78 12.52 -15.30
CA ARG A 141 5.41 12.59 -14.77
C ARG A 141 4.54 13.58 -15.54
N ASN A 142 5.03 14.79 -15.77
CA ASN A 142 4.27 15.82 -16.48
C ASN A 142 3.98 15.42 -17.92
N HIS A 143 4.96 14.83 -18.61
CA HIS A 143 4.79 14.29 -19.95
C HIS A 143 3.71 13.20 -19.95
N TRP A 144 3.79 12.23 -19.03
CA TRP A 144 2.81 11.15 -18.95
C TRP A 144 1.41 11.67 -18.62
N TYR A 145 1.26 12.54 -17.62
CA TYR A 145 -0.03 13.15 -17.28
C TYR A 145 -0.68 13.86 -18.46
N ARG A 146 0.08 14.66 -19.23
CA ARG A 146 -0.46 15.32 -20.45
C ARG A 146 -0.93 14.30 -21.49
N SER A 147 -0.25 13.16 -21.61
CA SER A 147 -0.61 12.13 -22.59
C SER A 147 -1.91 11.40 -22.25
N VAL A 148 -2.25 11.26 -20.96
CA VAL A 148 -3.47 10.53 -20.51
C VAL A 148 -4.65 11.45 -20.20
N GLU A 149 -4.39 12.71 -19.84
CA GLU A 149 -5.38 13.72 -19.44
C GLU A 149 -6.64 13.80 -20.35
N PRO A 150 -6.54 13.75 -21.68
CA PRO A 150 -7.72 13.81 -22.56
C PRO A 150 -8.71 12.65 -22.41
N ARG A 151 -8.27 11.53 -21.81
CA ARG A 151 -9.05 10.29 -21.67
C ARG A 151 -9.55 10.05 -20.25
N LEU A 152 -9.19 10.91 -19.30
CA LEU A 152 -9.54 10.73 -17.88
C LEU A 152 -10.97 11.18 -17.58
N ASP A 153 -11.63 10.44 -16.68
CA ASP A 153 -12.90 10.86 -16.09
C ASP A 153 -12.72 12.04 -15.11
N GLN A 154 -13.82 12.66 -14.66
CA GLN A 154 -13.76 13.82 -13.76
C GLN A 154 -13.06 13.52 -12.43
N LEU A 155 -13.22 12.31 -11.88
CA LEU A 155 -12.58 11.90 -10.63
C LEU A 155 -11.09 11.62 -10.84
N GLU A 156 -10.73 10.99 -11.95
CA GLU A 156 -9.35 10.72 -12.36
C GLU A 156 -8.60 12.04 -12.61
N LEU A 157 -9.24 13.03 -13.25
CA LEU A 157 -8.70 14.38 -13.39
C LEU A 157 -8.48 15.06 -12.03
N ALA A 158 -9.44 14.95 -11.10
CA ALA A 158 -9.29 15.51 -9.76
C ALA A 158 -8.11 14.88 -9.01
N VAL A 159 -7.98 13.55 -9.08
CA VAL A 159 -6.86 12.81 -8.46
C VAL A 159 -5.51 13.22 -9.08
N MET A 160 -5.43 13.29 -10.42
CA MET A 160 -4.22 13.70 -11.11
C MET A 160 -3.81 15.12 -10.73
N ARG A 161 -4.76 16.06 -10.64
CA ARG A 161 -4.49 17.45 -10.22
C ARG A 161 -3.98 17.49 -8.79
N TRP A 162 -4.66 16.82 -7.86
CA TRP A 162 -4.21 16.72 -6.47
C TRP A 162 -2.79 16.15 -6.38
N ALA A 163 -2.47 15.11 -7.15
CA ALA A 163 -1.16 14.46 -7.14
C ALA A 163 -0.03 15.33 -7.75
N ARG A 164 -0.35 16.28 -8.63
CA ARG A 164 0.62 17.27 -9.13
C ARG A 164 1.10 18.20 -8.01
N ASP A 165 0.18 18.57 -7.11
CA ASP A 165 0.41 19.50 -6.00
C ASP A 165 0.88 18.79 -4.73
N ASN A 166 0.61 17.49 -4.60
CA ASN A 166 0.94 16.66 -3.44
C ASN A 166 1.70 15.40 -3.89
N PRO A 167 2.94 15.53 -4.38
CA PRO A 167 3.74 14.36 -4.75
C PRO A 167 4.03 13.47 -3.54
N PHE A 168 4.08 12.16 -3.78
CA PHE A 168 4.49 11.16 -2.78
C PHE A 168 5.91 11.36 -2.28
#